data_AF-A0A5C6FN89-F1
#
_entry.id   AF-A0A5C6FN89-F1
#
_cell.length_a   1.000
_cell.length_b   1.000
_cell.length_c   1.000
_cell.angle_alpha   90.00
_cell.angle_beta   90.00
_cell.angle_gamma   90.00
#
_symmetry.space_group_name_H-M   'P 1'
#
loop_
_entity.id
_entity.type
_entity.pdbx_description
1 polymer ?
#
loop_
_entity_poly.entity_id
_entity_poly.type
_entity_poly.pdbx_seq_one_letter_code
_entity_poly.pdbx_strand_id
1 'polypeptide(L)' 'MGNPKTSQRKEVRDEQSRSDLPDWVSDELLQKTIEIWQPYYPNQLTRDDAIAIINNVGGVIDCLRRE' A
#
# COMPACT_ATOMS: atom_id res chain seq x y z
N MET A 1 20.68 -2.96 -39.73
CA MET A 1 19.57 -3.91 -39.99
C MET A 1 19.85 -5.17 -39.20
N GLY A 2 19.13 -5.62 -38.20
CA GLY A 2 17.99 -5.16 -37.41
C GLY A 2 17.86 -6.20 -36.28
N ASN A 3 17.73 -5.79 -35.03
CA ASN A 3 17.29 -6.69 -33.94
C ASN A 3 15.76 -6.83 -34.04
N PRO A 4 15.11 -7.84 -33.41
CA PRO A 4 14.68 -7.58 -32.04
C PRO A 4 14.56 -8.78 -31.07
N LYS A 5 15.00 -8.51 -29.83
CA LYS A 5 14.29 -8.72 -28.55
C LYS A 5 13.77 -10.13 -28.19
N THR A 6 14.47 -10.77 -27.25
CA THR A 6 13.89 -11.76 -26.31
C THR A 6 14.26 -11.38 -24.88
N SER A 7 13.24 -10.98 -24.11
CA SER A 7 13.04 -11.26 -22.68
C SER A 7 12.23 -10.14 -22.06
N GLN A 8 10.92 -10.17 -22.31
CA GLN A 8 9.94 -9.55 -21.43
C GLN A 8 10.09 -10.19 -20.05
N ARG A 9 10.78 -9.50 -19.14
CA ARG A 9 10.98 -9.94 -17.76
C ARG A 9 10.13 -9.04 -16.87
N LYS A 10 8.93 -9.55 -16.55
CA LYS A 10 8.07 -9.15 -15.42
C LYS A 10 7.54 -7.70 -15.44
N GLU A 11 6.52 -7.45 -16.25
CA GLU A 11 5.50 -6.42 -16.00
C GLU A 11 4.18 -7.13 -15.68
N VAL A 12 4.10 -7.82 -14.54
CA VAL A 12 2.82 -8.35 -14.04
C VAL A 12 2.90 -8.41 -12.51
N ARG A 13 2.83 -7.27 -11.82
CA ARG A 13 2.55 -7.27 -10.37
C ARG A 13 2.07 -5.97 -9.71
N ASP A 14 1.58 -4.98 -10.46
CA ASP A 14 1.15 -3.71 -9.85
C ASP A 14 -0.29 -3.29 -10.23
N GLU A 15 -1.12 -4.23 -10.69
CA GLU A 15 -2.55 -3.99 -10.99
C GLU A 15 -3.50 -4.80 -10.10
N GLN A 16 -3.02 -5.39 -9.01
CA GLN A 16 -3.88 -6.11 -8.06
C GLN A 16 -4.38 -5.14 -6.97
N SER A 17 -5.71 -5.05 -6.84
CA SER A 17 -6.46 -4.47 -5.71
C SER A 17 -6.47 -2.95 -5.55
N ARG A 18 -6.98 -2.22 -6.55
CA ARG A 18 -7.62 -0.91 -6.28
C ARG A 18 -9.03 -1.02 -5.67
N SER A 19 -9.54 -2.24 -5.46
CA SER A 19 -10.98 -2.49 -5.27
C SER A 19 -11.46 -2.61 -3.82
N ASP A 20 -10.56 -2.78 -2.85
CA ASP A 20 -10.94 -3.15 -1.47
C ASP A 20 -10.75 -2.01 -0.45
N LEU A 21 -10.45 -0.80 -0.93
CA LEU A 21 -10.17 0.36 -0.09
C LEU A 21 -11.39 1.28 0.04
N PRO A 22 -11.69 1.78 1.24
CA PRO A 22 -12.68 2.84 1.42
C PRO A 22 -12.33 4.11 0.61
N ASP A 23 -13.33 4.83 0.13
CA ASP A 23 -13.18 6.02 -0.73
C ASP A 23 -12.33 7.15 -0.13
N TRP A 24 -12.17 7.18 1.19
CA TRP A 24 -11.36 8.17 1.89
C TRP A 24 -9.85 7.84 1.90
N VAL A 25 -9.46 6.61 1.53
CA VAL A 25 -8.05 6.20 1.46
C VAL A 25 -7.46 6.62 0.12
N SER A 26 -6.65 7.69 0.14
CA SER A 26 -5.96 8.18 -1.05
C SER A 26 -4.57 7.56 -1.23
N ASP A 27 -4.07 7.57 -2.47
CA ASP A 27 -2.70 7.15 -2.77
C ASP A 27 -1.66 8.00 -2.03
N GLU A 28 -1.95 9.29 -1.81
CA GLU A 28 -1.10 10.18 -1.00
C GLU A 28 -1.05 9.72 0.47
N LEU A 29 -2.20 9.33 1.03
CA LEU A 29 -2.26 8.84 2.41
C LEU A 29 -1.47 7.54 2.58
N LEU A 30 -1.57 6.63 1.61
CA LEU A 30 -0.79 5.39 1.60
C LEU A 30 0.72 5.69 1.56
N GLN A 31 1.15 6.58 0.66
CA GLN A 31 2.54 6.98 0.53
C GLN A 31 3.07 7.62 1.81
N LYS A 32 2.31 8.55 2.41
CA LYS A 32 2.64 9.18 3.69
C LYS A 32 2.75 8.17 4.83
N THR A 33 1.85 7.18 4.83
CA THR A 33 1.87 6.10 5.83
C THR A 33 3.15 5.29 5.71
N ILE A 34 3.55 4.90 4.49
CA ILE A 34 4.82 4.20 4.27
C ILE A 34 5.99 5.06 4.76
N GLU A 35 6.08 6.33 4.35
CA GLU A 35 7.19 7.23 4.72
C GLU A 35 7.36 7.38 6.23
N ILE A 36 6.25 7.57 6.95
CA ILE A 36 6.26 7.80 8.39
C ILE A 36 6.60 6.52 9.16
N TRP A 37 6.08 5.37 8.70
CA TRP A 37 6.19 4.12 9.44
C TRP A 37 7.43 3.30 9.05
N GLN A 38 7.99 3.49 7.86
CA GLN A 38 9.16 2.75 7.37
C GLN A 38 10.34 2.67 8.37
N PRO A 39 10.69 3.73 9.12
CA PRO A 39 11.80 3.67 10.08
C PRO A 39 11.58 2.67 11.23
N TYR A 40 10.34 2.29 11.53
CA TYR A 40 10.00 1.36 12.61
C TYR A 40 9.95 -0.09 12.15
N TYR A 41 10.06 -0.35 10.85
CA TYR A 41 10.03 -1.69 10.27
C TYR A 41 11.38 -2.04 9.65
N PRO A 42 11.93 -3.24 9.92
CA PRO A 42 13.19 -3.68 9.35
C PRO A 42 13.08 -3.99 7.84
N ASN A 43 11.88 -4.30 7.36
CA ASN A 43 11.59 -4.61 5.96
C ASN A 43 10.94 -3.39 5.28
N GLN A 44 11.14 -3.28 3.96
CA GLN A 44 10.44 -2.30 3.13
C GLN A 44 8.92 -2.51 3.25
N LEU A 45 8.19 -1.48 3.68
CA LEU A 45 6.74 -1.48 3.72
C LEU A 45 6.18 -1.38 2.30
N THR A 46 5.17 -2.20 2.04
CA THR A 46 4.42 -2.21 0.79
C THR A 46 3.14 -1.39 0.92
N ARG A 47 2.45 -1.22 -0.22
CA ARG A 47 1.11 -0.61 -0.23
C ARG A 47 0.14 -1.39 0.66
N ASP A 48 0.16 -2.72 0.61
CA ASP A 48 -0.71 -3.57 1.42
C ASP A 48 -0.44 -3.41 2.91
N ASP A 49 0.82 -3.24 3.30
CA ASP A 49 1.17 -2.96 4.70
C ASP A 49 0.61 -1.61 5.16
N ALA A 50 0.68 -0.58 4.31
CA ALA A 50 0.10 0.72 4.62
C ALA A 50 -1.42 0.65 4.81
N ILE A 51 -2.11 -0.13 3.97
CA ILE A 51 -3.54 -0.40 4.10
C ILE A 51 -3.85 -1.05 5.46
N ALA A 52 -3.08 -2.08 5.83
CA ALA A 52 -3.24 -2.78 7.10
C ALA A 52 -3.01 -1.86 8.32
N ILE A 53 -2.00 -0.99 8.26
CA ILE A 53 -1.71 0.01 9.30
C ILE A 53 -2.89 0.97 9.45
N ILE A 54 -3.39 1.52 8.34
CA ILE A 54 -4.53 2.46 8.34
C ILE A 54 -5.78 1.80 8.92
N ASN A 55 -6.10 0.57 8.52
CA ASN A 55 -7.26 -0.16 9.02
C ASN A 55 -7.18 -0.46 10.53
N ASN A 56 -5.98 -0.77 11.04
CA ASN A 56 -5.78 -1.00 12.48
C ASN A 56 -6.03 0.29 13.29
N VAL A 57 -5.52 1.43 12.81
CA VAL A 57 -5.77 2.74 13.46
C VAL A 57 -7.26 3.09 13.43
N GLY A 58 -7.96 2.83 12.32
CA GLY A 58 -9.42 3.01 12.23
C GLY A 58 -10.17 2.22 13.30
N GLY A 59 -9.79 0.96 13.52
CA GLY A 59 -10.37 0.13 14.58
C GLY A 59 -10.15 0.69 16.00
N VAL A 60 -8.99 1.30 16.26
CA VAL A 60 -8.71 1.95 17.56
C VAL A 60 -9.61 3.17 17.76
N ILE A 61 -9.77 4.03 16.75
CA ILE A 61 -10.63 5.22 16.84
C ILE A 61 -12.10 4.83 17.03
N ASP A 62 -12.58 3.83 16.30
CA ASP A 62 -13.96 3.33 16.46
C ASP A 62 -14.22 2.74 17.84
N CYS A 63 -13.22 2.09 18.45
CA CYS A 63 -13.29 1.60 19.82
C CYS A 63 -13.43 2.77 20.81
N LEU A 64 -12.57 3.78 20.71
CA LEU A 64 -12.58 4.96 21.57
C LEU A 64 -13.85 5.80 21.43
N ARG A 65 -14.52 5.77 20.27
CA ARG A 65 -15.77 6.50 20.02
C ARG A 65 -17.00 5.83 20.65
N ARG A 66 -16.91 4.56 21.06
CA ARG A 66 -18.01 3.79 21.65
C ARG A 66 -18.05 3.85 23.18
N GLU A 67 -17.10 4.53 23.81
CA GLU A 67 -17.06 4.85 25.26
C GLU A 67 -17.58 6.27 25.52
#